data_AF-A0A844ARI0-F1
#
_entry.id   AF-A0A844ARI0-F1
#
_cell.length_a   1.000
_cell.length_b   1.000
_cell.length_c   1.000
_cell.angle_alpha   90.00
_cell.angle_beta   90.00
_cell.angle_gamma   90.00
#
_symmetry.space_group_name_H-M   'P 1'
#
loop_
_entity.id
_entity.type
_entity.pdbx_description
1 polymer ?
#
loop_
_entity_poly.entity_id
_entity_poly.type
_entity_poly.pdbx_seq_one_letter_code
_entity_poly.pdbx_strand_id
1 'polypeptide(L)'
;MRKPYGIARKRNWKRELKMCQEKMESKTVQIEDLRLACDRIFSFILNDLGIASVELDKNLYWTLPEEVRFDMAHTPTPDHVGSLIDDYEFVRSAVADSDQALPLMFQHLAPLLEALSTKIQSYR
;
A
#
# COMPACT_ATOMS: atom_id res chain seq x y z
N MET A 1 5.84 -56.61 15.73
CA MET A 1 6.36 -56.35 14.37
C MET A 1 6.33 -54.84 14.12
N ARG A 2 7.49 -54.21 13.86
CA ARG A 2 7.62 -52.78 13.54
C ARG A 2 7.35 -52.55 12.05
N LYS A 3 6.63 -51.48 11.69
CA LYS A 3 6.76 -50.79 10.40
C LYS A 3 7.06 -49.32 10.69
N PRO A 4 8.20 -48.76 10.27
CA PRO A 4 8.40 -47.32 10.27
C PRO A 4 8.04 -46.79 8.87
N TYR A 5 7.07 -45.88 8.78
CA TYR A 5 6.90 -45.05 7.59
C TYR A 5 6.71 -43.60 8.04
N GLY A 6 7.80 -42.85 7.95
CA GLY A 6 7.83 -41.40 8.07
C GLY A 6 8.99 -40.91 7.23
N ILE A 7 8.76 -40.76 5.92
CA ILE A 7 9.74 -40.16 5.01
C ILE A 7 9.80 -38.68 5.34
N ALA A 8 10.78 -38.27 6.14
CA ALA A 8 11.09 -36.87 6.35
C ALA A 8 11.50 -36.26 5.01
N ARG A 9 10.65 -35.38 4.44
CA ARG A 9 11.01 -34.54 3.29
C ARG A 9 12.26 -33.74 3.66
N LYS A 10 13.39 -34.03 3.02
CA LYS A 10 14.61 -33.22 3.13
C LYS A 10 14.30 -31.84 2.57
N ARG A 11 14.13 -30.87 3.48
CA ARG A 11 13.89 -29.46 3.16
C ARG A 11 15.14 -28.92 2.43
N ASN A 12 14.98 -28.58 1.15
CA ASN A 12 16.08 -28.13 0.31
C ASN A 12 16.19 -26.60 0.41
N TRP A 13 16.80 -26.16 1.51
CA TRP A 13 17.00 -24.75 1.85
C TRP A 13 17.73 -23.97 0.75
N LYS A 14 18.55 -24.62 -0.10
CA LYS A 14 19.22 -23.97 -1.25
C LYS A 14 18.23 -23.56 -2.34
N ARG A 15 17.17 -24.35 -2.59
CA ARG A 15 16.10 -23.98 -3.53
C ARG A 15 15.21 -22.89 -2.95
N GLU A 16 14.89 -22.97 -1.65
CA GLU A 16 14.09 -21.95 -0.96
C GLU A 16 14.82 -20.59 -0.95
N LEU A 17 16.12 -20.57 -0.65
CA LEU A 17 16.94 -19.36 -0.70
C LEU A 17 17.07 -18.79 -2.12
N LYS A 18 17.26 -19.66 -3.13
CA LYS A 18 17.33 -19.23 -4.52
C LYS A 18 16.01 -18.63 -5.00
N MET A 19 14.87 -19.22 -4.64
CA MET A 19 13.56 -18.63 -4.93
C MET A 19 13.33 -17.33 -4.16
N CYS A 20 13.78 -17.20 -2.91
CA CYS A 20 13.74 -15.93 -2.20
C CYS A 20 14.63 -14.86 -2.85
N GLN A 21 15.82 -15.23 -3.34
CA GLN A 21 16.71 -14.33 -4.07
C GLN A 21 16.12 -13.89 -5.42
N GLU A 22 15.61 -14.83 -6.21
CA GLU A 22 14.94 -14.52 -7.49
C GLU A 22 13.67 -13.69 -7.28
N LYS A 23 12.94 -13.92 -6.19
CA LYS A 23 11.78 -13.12 -5.80
C LYS A 23 12.17 -11.73 -5.27
N MET A 24 13.37 -11.59 -4.68
CA MET A 24 13.94 -10.30 -4.25
C MET A 24 14.50 -9.47 -5.42
N GLU A 25 14.84 -10.10 -6.55
CA GLU A 25 15.32 -9.41 -7.77
C GLU A 25 14.20 -9.07 -8.77
N SER A 26 13.00 -9.64 -8.60
CA SER A 26 11.84 -9.30 -9.42
C SER A 26 11.34 -7.89 -9.09
N LYS A 27 11.59 -6.93 -9.99
CA LYS A 27 11.05 -5.56 -9.93
C LYS A 27 9.56 -5.47 -10.30
N THR A 28 8.87 -6.60 -10.42
CA THR A 28 7.46 -6.68 -10.80
C THR A 28 6.57 -6.76 -9.58
N VAL A 29 5.58 -5.88 -9.51
CA VAL A 29 4.48 -5.94 -8.54
C VAL A 29 3.21 -6.44 -9.23
N GLN A 30 2.42 -7.27 -8.54
CA GLN A 30 1.13 -7.74 -9.05
C GLN A 30 0.03 -6.76 -8.64
N ILE A 31 -0.70 -6.20 -9.60
CA ILE A 31 -1.82 -5.27 -9.33
C ILE A 31 -2.88 -5.93 -8.46
N GLU A 32 -3.16 -7.21 -8.71
CA GLU A 32 -4.15 -7.97 -7.95
C GLU A 32 -3.77 -8.11 -6.47
N ASP A 33 -2.48 -8.29 -6.15
CA ASP A 33 -2.02 -8.35 -4.76
C ASP A 33 -2.24 -7.00 -4.05
N LEU A 34 -2.01 -5.88 -4.74
CA LEU A 34 -2.26 -4.54 -4.20
C LEU A 34 -3.75 -4.31 -3.95
N ARG A 35 -4.61 -4.68 -4.92
CA ARG A 35 -6.07 -4.61 -4.78
C ARG A 35 -6.55 -5.38 -3.56
N LEU A 36 -6.15 -6.66 -3.47
CA LEU A 36 -6.54 -7.53 -2.36
C LEU A 36 -6.01 -7.04 -1.00
N ALA A 37 -4.81 -6.46 -0.96
CA ALA A 37 -4.28 -5.86 0.25
C ALA A 37 -5.12 -4.66 0.71
N CYS A 38 -5.43 -3.74 -0.21
CA CYS A 38 -6.30 -2.59 0.06
C CYS A 38 -7.68 -3.03 0.54
N ASP A 39 -8.33 -3.96 -0.15
CA ASP A 39 -9.65 -4.48 0.22
C ASP A 39 -9.67 -5.04 1.65
N ARG A 40 -8.63 -5.81 2.03
CA ARG A 40 -8.50 -6.39 3.37
C ARG A 40 -8.29 -5.33 4.44
N ILE A 41 -7.45 -4.33 4.17
CA ILE A 41 -7.20 -3.22 5.11
C ILE A 41 -8.48 -2.43 5.34
N PHE A 42 -9.19 -2.03 4.28
CA PHE A 42 -10.45 -1.31 4.42
C PHE A 42 -11.54 -2.15 5.09
N SER A 43 -11.62 -3.44 4.76
CA SER A 43 -12.56 -4.36 5.42
C SER A 43 -12.30 -4.48 6.92
N PHE A 44 -11.03 -4.55 7.33
CA PHE A 44 -10.66 -4.57 8.75
C PHE A 44 -11.07 -3.27 9.46
N ILE A 45 -10.79 -2.11 8.85
CA ILE A 45 -11.15 -0.80 9.40
C ILE A 45 -12.67 -0.67 9.57
N LEU A 46 -13.44 -1.03 8.54
CA LEU A 46 -14.90 -0.86 8.54
C LEU A 46 -15.61 -1.88 9.42
N ASN A 47 -15.24 -3.16 9.33
CA ASN A 47 -15.99 -4.25 9.95
C ASN A 47 -15.46 -4.62 11.33
N ASP A 48 -14.13 -4.68 11.49
CA ASP A 48 -13.52 -5.17 12.73
C ASP A 48 -13.29 -4.02 13.73
N LEU A 49 -12.92 -2.82 13.24
CA LEU A 49 -12.79 -1.63 14.08
C LEU A 49 -14.07 -0.78 14.16
N GLY A 50 -15.00 -0.94 13.22
CA GLY A 50 -16.25 -0.16 13.18
C GLY A 50 -16.05 1.32 12.83
N ILE A 51 -14.95 1.68 12.16
CA ILE A 51 -14.60 3.07 11.84
C ILE A 51 -15.05 3.39 10.41
N ALA A 52 -16.08 4.23 10.28
CA ALA A 52 -16.62 4.63 8.97
C ALA A 52 -16.06 5.95 8.44
N SER A 53 -15.47 6.79 9.31
CA SER A 53 -14.90 8.08 8.95
C SER A 53 -13.85 8.50 9.96
N VAL A 54 -12.90 9.33 9.53
CA VAL A 54 -11.92 9.98 10.40
C VAL A 54 -11.87 11.47 10.11
N GLU A 55 -11.49 12.26 11.11
CA GLU A 55 -11.21 13.68 10.94
C GLU A 55 -9.73 13.88 10.54
N LEU A 56 -9.50 14.78 9.57
CA LEU A 56 -8.17 15.14 9.11
C LEU A 56 -7.68 16.39 9.86
N ASP A 57 -6.98 16.20 10.99
CA ASP A 57 -6.48 17.32 11.81
C ASP A 57 -5.52 18.27 11.06
N LYS A 58 -4.87 17.76 10.02
CA LYS A 58 -3.96 18.52 9.15
C LYS A 58 -4.44 18.35 7.72
N ASN A 59 -4.51 19.43 6.97
CA ASN A 59 -4.83 19.37 5.55
C ASN A 59 -3.58 19.32 4.66
N LEU A 60 -2.55 20.09 5.01
CA LEU A 60 -1.39 20.29 4.14
C LEU A 60 -0.28 19.27 4.43
N TYR A 61 0.39 18.82 3.37
CA TYR A 61 1.55 17.94 3.45
C TYR A 61 2.62 18.33 2.43
N TRP A 62 3.89 18.03 2.73
CA TRP A 62 4.98 18.20 1.77
C TRP A 62 4.90 17.12 0.72
N THR A 63 4.91 17.51 -0.56
CA THR A 63 4.95 16.58 -1.67
C THR A 63 6.21 16.77 -2.47
N LEU A 64 6.71 15.68 -3.04
CA LEU A 64 7.83 15.71 -3.98
C LEU A 64 7.30 15.52 -5.41
N PRO A 65 7.83 16.27 -6.39
CA PRO A 65 7.59 16.01 -7.80
C PRO A 65 7.92 14.57 -8.17
N GLU A 66 7.19 14.02 -9.15
CA GLU A 66 7.33 12.62 -9.57
C GLU A 66 8.75 12.31 -10.03
N GLU A 67 9.38 13.26 -10.72
CA GLU A 67 10.72 13.14 -11.32
C GLU A 67 11.81 12.94 -10.27
N VAL A 68 11.62 13.50 -9.06
CA VAL A 68 12.61 13.43 -7.97
C VAL A 68 12.22 12.42 -6.89
N ARG A 69 10.94 12.02 -6.80
CA ARG A 69 10.43 11.15 -5.74
C ARG A 69 11.16 9.80 -5.66
N PHE A 70 11.55 9.26 -6.81
CA PHE A 70 12.24 7.96 -6.90
C PHE A 70 13.70 8.07 -7.34
N ASP A 71 14.21 9.30 -7.50
CA ASP A 71 15.59 9.54 -7.90
C ASP A 71 16.49 9.70 -6.68
N MET A 72 17.20 8.63 -6.34
CA MET A 72 18.14 8.60 -5.21
C MET A 72 19.49 9.29 -5.52
N ALA A 73 19.73 9.73 -6.76
CA ALA A 73 20.95 10.45 -7.12
C ALA A 73 20.89 11.94 -6.72
N HIS A 74 19.69 12.46 -6.44
CA HIS A 74 19.47 13.85 -6.08
C HIS A 74 18.82 13.93 -4.69
N THR A 75 19.27 14.87 -3.86
CA THR A 75 18.58 15.18 -2.60
C THR A 75 17.37 16.05 -2.91
N PRO A 76 16.14 15.62 -2.62
CA PRO A 76 14.96 16.42 -2.93
C PRO A 76 14.86 17.64 -2.01
N THR A 77 14.45 18.77 -2.57
CA THR A 77 14.02 19.96 -1.81
C THR A 77 12.50 20.00 -1.79
N PRO A 78 11.84 20.03 -0.62
CA PRO A 78 10.39 20.13 -0.56
C PRO A 78 9.96 21.57 -0.89
N ASP A 79 9.63 21.80 -2.15
CA ASP A 79 9.13 23.07 -2.69
C ASP A 79 7.63 23.01 -3.04
N HIS A 80 7.02 21.84 -2.95
CA HIS A 80 5.60 21.63 -3.22
C HIS A 80 4.83 21.19 -1.99
N VAL A 81 3.59 21.67 -1.90
CA VAL A 81 2.63 21.35 -0.85
C VAL A 81 1.37 20.78 -1.48
N GLY A 82 0.90 19.66 -0.96
CA GLY A 82 -0.39 19.06 -1.30
C GLY A 82 -1.46 19.34 -0.24
N SER A 83 -2.70 18.96 -0.54
CA SER A 83 -3.90 19.23 0.25
C SER A 83 -4.76 17.97 0.31
N LEU A 84 -4.89 17.38 1.49
CA LEU A 84 -5.67 16.14 1.68
C LEU A 84 -7.15 16.33 1.32
N ILE A 85 -7.70 17.53 1.51
CA ILE A 85 -9.08 17.82 1.11
C ILE A 85 -9.21 17.86 -0.41
N ASP A 86 -8.25 18.48 -1.11
CA ASP A 86 -8.29 18.48 -2.58
C ASP A 86 -8.11 17.05 -3.12
N ASP A 87 -7.19 16.28 -2.54
CA ASP A 87 -6.99 14.87 -2.87
C ASP A 87 -8.27 14.04 -2.64
N TYR A 88 -8.98 14.29 -1.54
CA TYR A 88 -10.23 13.62 -1.26
C TYR A 88 -11.32 13.96 -2.29
N GLU A 89 -11.41 15.22 -2.72
CA GLU A 89 -12.34 15.62 -3.79
C GLU A 89 -12.00 14.93 -5.12
N PHE A 90 -10.71 14.80 -5.47
CA PHE A 90 -10.29 14.00 -6.63
C PHE A 90 -10.71 12.54 -6.50
N VAL A 91 -10.43 11.89 -5.36
CA VAL A 91 -10.82 10.49 -5.13
C VAL A 91 -12.34 10.32 -5.15
N ARG A 92 -13.10 11.26 -4.58
CA ARG A 92 -14.57 11.24 -4.64
C ARG A 92 -15.10 11.32 -6.06
N SER A 93 -14.44 12.06 -6.94
CA SER A 93 -14.83 12.11 -8.36
C SER A 93 -14.76 10.72 -9.01
N ALA A 94 -13.72 9.94 -8.72
CA ALA A 94 -13.56 8.56 -9.21
C ALA A 94 -14.57 7.56 -8.59
N VAL A 95 -15.08 7.85 -7.39
CA VAL A 95 -16.17 7.08 -6.78
C VAL A 95 -17.52 7.41 -7.45
N ALA A 96 -17.74 8.67 -7.80
CA ALA A 96 -18.98 9.13 -8.42
C ALA A 96 -19.09 8.77 -9.91
N ASP A 97 -17.95 8.72 -10.61
CA ASP A 97 -17.87 8.43 -12.04
C ASP A 97 -16.69 7.48 -12.32
N SER A 98 -17.00 6.27 -12.81
CA SER A 98 -16.00 5.26 -13.12
C SER A 98 -15.05 5.67 -14.25
N ASP A 99 -15.46 6.59 -15.13
CA ASP A 99 -14.58 7.09 -16.19
C ASP A 99 -13.46 7.99 -15.64
N GLN A 100 -13.63 8.50 -14.42
CA GLN A 100 -12.61 9.25 -13.67
C GLN A 100 -11.69 8.35 -12.82
N ALA A 101 -11.94 7.03 -12.77
CA ALA A 101 -11.10 6.07 -12.04
C ALA A 101 -9.79 5.74 -12.79
N LEU A 102 -9.03 6.79 -13.13
CA LEU A 102 -7.77 6.72 -13.86
C LEU A 102 -6.60 6.38 -12.91
N PRO A 103 -5.51 5.75 -13.40
CA PRO A 103 -4.33 5.45 -12.58
C PRO A 103 -3.73 6.67 -11.86
N LEU A 104 -3.90 7.88 -12.42
CA LEU A 104 -3.48 9.14 -11.79
C LEU A 104 -4.10 9.32 -10.39
N MET A 105 -5.30 8.79 -10.15
CA MET A 105 -5.97 8.86 -8.84
C MET A 105 -5.16 8.22 -7.72
N PHE A 106 -4.22 7.32 -8.02
CA PHE A 106 -3.31 6.80 -6.99
C PHE A 106 -2.42 7.88 -6.38
N GLN A 107 -2.10 8.96 -7.11
CA GLN A 107 -1.33 10.08 -6.58
C GLN A 107 -2.11 10.86 -5.51
N HIS A 108 -3.45 10.93 -5.63
CA HIS A 108 -4.35 11.54 -4.67
C HIS A 108 -4.77 10.57 -3.54
N LEU A 109 -4.89 9.28 -3.86
CA LEU A 109 -5.24 8.26 -2.87
C LEU A 109 -4.10 7.99 -1.89
N ALA A 110 -2.85 7.97 -2.36
CA ALA A 110 -1.68 7.67 -1.53
C ALA A 110 -1.55 8.55 -0.26
N PRO A 111 -1.60 9.89 -0.32
CA PRO A 111 -1.48 10.73 0.88
C PRO A 111 -2.65 10.54 1.85
N LEU A 112 -3.86 10.24 1.35
CA LEU A 112 -5.01 9.89 2.20
C LEU A 112 -4.76 8.58 2.96
N LEU A 113 -4.27 7.54 2.27
CA LEU A 113 -3.93 6.25 2.90
C LEU A 113 -2.84 6.42 3.96
N GLU A 114 -1.83 7.26 3.69
CA GLU A 114 -0.79 7.60 4.66
C GLU A 114 -1.37 8.31 5.89
N ALA A 115 -2.23 9.31 5.69
CA ALA A 115 -2.93 9.99 6.77
C ALA A 115 -3.74 9.02 7.63
N LEU A 116 -4.51 8.11 7.00
CA LEU A 116 -5.27 7.06 7.69
C LEU A 116 -4.37 6.16 8.53
N SER A 117 -3.19 5.78 8.02
CA SER A 117 -2.25 4.90 8.72
C SER A 117 -1.74 5.49 10.05
N THR A 118 -1.65 6.82 10.15
CA THR A 118 -1.25 7.51 11.37
C THR A 118 -2.41 7.73 12.35
N LYS A 119 -3.64 7.72 11.84
CA LYS A 119 -4.86 8.02 12.58
C LYS A 119 -5.50 6.78 13.20
N ILE A 120 -5.44 5.67 12.50
CA ILE A 120 -6.06 4.41 12.92
C ILE A 120 -5.01 3.57 13.64
N GLN A 121 -5.18 3.39 14.95
CA GLN A 121 -4.26 2.56 15.74
C GLN A 121 -4.36 1.09 15.30
N SER A 122 -3.22 0.49 14.95
CA SER A 122 -3.16 -0.89 14.47
C SER A 122 -3.42 -1.94 15.57
N TYR A 123 -3.28 -1.57 16.84
CA TYR A 123 -3.43 -2.48 17.99
C TYR A 123 -3.93 -1.73 19.24
N ARG A 124 -4.75 -2.39 20.07
CA ARG A 124 -5.08 -1.99 21.45
C ARG A 124 -4.11 -2.61 22.43
#